data_AF-A0A1M4M4Y2-F1
#
_entry.id   AF-A0A1M4M4Y2-F1
#
_cell.length_a   1.000
_cell.length_b   1.000
_cell.length_c   1.000
_cell.angle_alpha   90.00
_cell.angle_beta   90.00
_cell.angle_gamma   90.00
#
_symmetry.space_group_name_H-M   'P 1'
#
loop_
_entity.id
_entity.type
_entity.pdbx_description
1 polymer ?
#
loop_
_entity_poly.entity_id
_entity_poly.type
_entity_poly.pdbx_seq_one_letter_code
_entity_poly.pdbx_strand_id
1 'polypeptide(L)'
;MITNEMLEVHLQPIQEKHIRISLLQNFFVNEDDNLVRRFRKVGELQGNTTGGSIDINNNSTIRRTCSIDMVITDSSFLVSEDSKIWMDKWFKVELGIRNLKTDNIVWFNKGIFAINNPSIKYNSSTKSLHIEGLDLMCTLDGTLGGELGIVTKIQTNVDIPGVLETAVWRLGKISKTHIYIEQNASTLPYDIEKTPTDTVYSILEEIRDLYMDWEIFFDEEGRFIYQKIKNRYVDNPLPNYENDVITFNFLEEHDLVNDYGLDYDFQNVKNKIIIWGHQLDNGIQIHHELINSNPDSPFDINKLGEIPKTIIDDKIFTDEQAEQRARYEFWKHNNFCEQVNIQMLPVYFLDVNKLVEFNKPEINLVGKYLVDSIHLPLEIDSLMSLRAHRVYATIREE
;
A
#
# COMPACT_ATOMS: atom_id res chain seq x y z
N MET A 1 10.85 8.47 -6.67
CA MET A 1 11.80 9.46 -6.08
C MET A 1 11.17 10.82 -6.24
N ILE A 2 11.00 11.57 -5.14
CA ILE A 2 10.41 12.91 -5.16
C ILE A 2 11.45 13.89 -5.72
N THR A 3 11.08 14.72 -6.68
CA THR A 3 11.98 15.73 -7.25
C THR A 3 11.71 17.11 -6.64
N ASN A 4 12.70 18.01 -6.69
CA ASN A 4 12.49 19.39 -6.25
C ASN A 4 11.36 20.08 -7.03
N GLU A 5 11.25 19.78 -8.33
CA GLU A 5 10.17 20.31 -9.16
C GLU A 5 8.79 19.84 -8.67
N MET A 6 8.68 18.58 -8.25
CA MET A 6 7.44 18.06 -7.65
C MET A 6 7.06 18.79 -6.35
N LEU A 7 8.04 19.12 -5.51
CA LEU A 7 7.79 19.90 -4.29
C LEU A 7 7.39 21.33 -4.61
N GLU A 8 8.13 21.97 -5.52
CA GLU A 8 7.88 23.36 -5.91
C GLU A 8 6.45 23.55 -6.42
N VAL A 9 5.94 22.65 -7.27
CA VAL A 9 4.60 22.83 -7.84
C VAL A 9 3.47 22.75 -6.80
N HIS A 10 3.67 21.99 -5.72
CA HIS A 10 2.70 21.86 -4.63
C HIS A 10 2.70 23.06 -3.69
N LEU A 11 3.84 23.74 -3.55
CA LEU A 11 3.98 24.92 -2.69
C LEU A 11 3.64 26.23 -3.41
N GLN A 12 3.20 26.17 -4.67
CA GLN A 12 2.76 27.36 -5.41
C GLN A 12 1.45 27.90 -4.84
N PRO A 13 1.27 29.24 -4.79
CA PRO A 13 0.05 29.86 -4.27
C PRO A 13 -1.19 29.61 -5.14
N ILE A 14 -1.00 29.30 -6.43
CA ILE A 14 -2.06 29.01 -7.39
C ILE A 14 -1.66 27.71 -8.12
N GLN A 15 -2.59 26.77 -8.18
CA GLN A 15 -2.40 25.48 -8.84
C GLN A 15 -3.39 25.32 -9.99
N GLU A 16 -2.90 25.28 -11.22
CA GLU A 16 -3.66 24.79 -12.37
C GLU A 16 -3.49 23.27 -12.44
N LYS A 17 -4.58 22.54 -12.19
CA LYS A 17 -4.60 21.08 -12.08
C LYS A 17 -5.09 20.44 -13.39
N HIS A 18 -4.48 19.33 -13.77
CA HIS A 18 -4.81 18.57 -14.97
C HIS A 18 -4.98 17.08 -14.64
N ILE A 19 -5.74 16.37 -15.47
CA ILE A 19 -5.87 14.91 -15.39
C ILE A 19 -5.58 14.34 -16.76
N ARG A 20 -4.79 13.27 -16.80
CA ARG A 20 -4.53 12.48 -18.00
C ARG A 20 -4.86 11.02 -17.72
N ILE A 21 -5.68 10.44 -18.58
CA ILE A 21 -6.02 9.02 -18.53
C ILE A 21 -5.49 8.37 -19.80
N SER A 22 -4.43 7.57 -19.68
CA SER A 22 -3.87 6.82 -20.81
C SER A 22 -4.55 5.46 -20.91
N LEU A 23 -4.99 5.08 -22.11
CA LEU A 23 -5.56 3.76 -22.37
C LEU A 23 -4.44 2.76 -22.64
N LEU A 24 -4.49 1.64 -21.94
CA LEU A 24 -3.54 0.54 -22.05
C LEU A 24 -4.24 -0.71 -22.57
N GLN A 25 -3.56 -1.44 -23.44
CA GLN A 25 -3.97 -2.77 -23.88
C GLN A 25 -3.22 -3.81 -23.06
N ASN A 26 -3.95 -4.67 -22.36
CA ASN A 26 -3.41 -5.87 -21.73
C ASN A 26 -3.32 -7.01 -22.78
N PHE A 27 -2.22 -7.74 -22.78
CA PHE A 27 -1.98 -8.87 -23.68
C PHE A 27 -1.03 -9.88 -23.04
N PHE A 28 -0.93 -11.07 -23.63
CA PHE A 28 -0.05 -12.13 -23.15
C PHE A 28 1.08 -12.42 -24.14
N VAL A 29 2.26 -12.73 -23.62
CA VAL A 29 3.45 -13.15 -24.37
C VAL A 29 4.11 -14.33 -23.69
N ASN A 30 4.83 -15.16 -24.45
CA ASN A 30 5.66 -16.20 -23.85
C ASN A 30 6.99 -15.59 -23.38
N GLU A 31 7.34 -15.84 -22.13
CA GLU A 31 8.60 -15.46 -21.46
C GLU A 31 9.15 -16.72 -20.79
N ASP A 32 10.25 -17.27 -21.32
CA ASP A 32 10.89 -18.50 -20.84
C ASP A 32 9.89 -19.66 -20.59
N ASP A 33 9.14 -20.03 -21.64
CA ASP A 33 8.10 -21.07 -21.64
C ASP A 33 6.90 -20.82 -20.71
N ASN A 34 6.78 -19.62 -20.13
CA ASN A 34 5.63 -19.20 -19.35
C ASN A 34 4.83 -18.11 -20.07
N LEU A 35 3.50 -18.25 -20.10
CA LEU A 35 2.62 -17.24 -20.69
C LEU A 35 2.40 -16.11 -19.67
N VAL A 36 3.03 -14.96 -19.88
CA VAL A 36 2.98 -13.81 -18.98
C VAL A 36 2.21 -12.63 -19.57
N ARG A 37 1.63 -11.85 -18.68
CA ARG A 37 0.88 -10.66 -18.91
C ARG A 37 1.81 -9.47 -19.11
N ARG A 38 1.49 -8.64 -20.11
CA ARG A 38 2.11 -7.34 -20.37
C ARG A 38 1.04 -6.33 -20.80
N PHE A 39 1.41 -5.07 -20.74
CA PHE A 39 0.55 -4.00 -21.21
C PHE A 39 1.35 -2.97 -22.00
N ARG A 40 0.65 -2.26 -22.89
CA ARG A 40 1.22 -1.16 -23.67
C ARG A 40 0.20 -0.06 -23.84
N LYS A 41 0.66 1.18 -23.93
CA LYS A 41 -0.20 2.32 -24.26
C LYS A 41 -0.72 2.18 -25.69
N VAL A 42 -2.03 2.33 -25.85
CA VAL A 42 -2.72 2.26 -27.15
C VAL A 42 -3.53 3.52 -27.45
N GLY A 43 -3.70 4.40 -26.47
CA GLY A 43 -4.37 5.68 -26.66
C GLY A 43 -4.48 6.48 -25.39
N GLU A 44 -5.35 7.46 -25.40
CA GLU A 44 -5.73 8.28 -24.25
C GLU A 44 -7.25 8.46 -24.25
N LEU A 45 -7.86 8.46 -23.07
CA LEU A 45 -9.26 8.82 -22.90
C LEU A 45 -9.32 10.35 -22.84
N GLN A 46 -9.64 10.97 -23.96
CA GLN A 46 -9.90 12.40 -24.04
C GLN A 46 -11.38 12.65 -23.77
N GLY A 47 -11.68 13.42 -22.73
CA GLY A 47 -13.04 13.78 -22.33
C GLY A 47 -13.04 14.70 -21.12
N ASN A 48 -14.17 15.32 -20.84
CA ASN A 48 -14.35 16.10 -19.61
C ASN A 48 -14.60 15.12 -18.48
N THR A 49 -13.54 14.76 -17.75
CA THR A 49 -13.67 14.09 -16.45
C THR A 49 -14.44 15.03 -15.54
N THR A 50 -15.56 14.57 -15.00
CA THR A 50 -16.46 15.37 -14.17
C THR A 50 -16.26 15.12 -12.68
N GLY A 51 -15.57 14.03 -12.33
CA GLY A 51 -15.33 13.66 -10.94
C GLY A 51 -14.66 12.29 -10.85
N GLY A 52 -14.62 11.77 -9.62
CA GLY A 52 -14.00 10.50 -9.30
C GLY A 52 -13.04 10.61 -8.12
N SER A 53 -12.38 9.51 -7.79
CA SER A 53 -11.42 9.42 -6.69
C SER A 53 -10.29 8.45 -7.00
N ILE A 54 -9.20 8.60 -6.27
CA ILE A 54 -8.18 7.58 -6.10
C ILE A 54 -8.08 7.29 -4.61
N ASP A 55 -8.21 6.01 -4.27
CA ASP A 55 -8.17 5.53 -2.90
C ASP A 55 -6.96 4.60 -2.74
N ILE A 56 -6.12 4.89 -1.76
CA ILE A 56 -4.92 4.11 -1.45
C ILE A 56 -5.01 3.66 0.01
N ASN A 57 -4.89 2.37 0.29
CA ASN A 57 -5.02 1.82 1.64
C ASN A 57 -4.03 0.67 1.88
N ASN A 58 -3.16 0.80 2.90
CA ASN A 58 -2.17 -0.22 3.22
C ASN A 58 -2.75 -1.53 3.80
N ASN A 59 -3.97 -1.49 4.33
CA ASN A 59 -4.65 -2.64 4.92
C ASN A 59 -5.57 -3.37 3.92
N SER A 60 -5.67 -2.88 2.69
CA SER A 60 -6.49 -3.50 1.64
C SER A 60 -5.67 -4.50 0.82
N THR A 61 -6.30 -5.62 0.42
CA THR A 61 -5.74 -6.56 -0.55
C THR A 61 -5.37 -5.85 -1.85
N ILE A 62 -6.31 -5.10 -2.42
CA ILE A 62 -6.09 -4.21 -3.55
C ILE A 62 -5.74 -2.85 -2.97
N ARG A 63 -4.46 -2.47 -3.04
CA ARG A 63 -3.93 -1.29 -2.37
C ARG A 63 -4.47 0.00 -2.98
N ARG A 64 -4.57 0.07 -4.30
CA ARG A 64 -5.06 1.23 -5.04
C ARG A 64 -6.35 0.90 -5.76
N THR A 65 -7.36 1.74 -5.56
CA THR A 65 -8.59 1.73 -6.36
C THR A 65 -8.84 3.12 -6.91
N CYS A 66 -9.59 3.20 -8.00
CA CYS A 66 -9.92 4.45 -8.65
C CYS A 66 -11.38 4.43 -9.11
N SER A 67 -12.05 5.56 -9.00
CA SER A 67 -13.32 5.82 -9.66
C SER A 67 -13.17 6.99 -10.61
N ILE A 68 -13.74 6.89 -11.81
CA ILE A 68 -13.69 7.95 -12.82
C ILE A 68 -15.11 8.19 -13.33
N ASP A 69 -15.59 9.41 -13.16
CA ASP A 69 -16.81 9.90 -13.78
C ASP A 69 -16.46 10.80 -14.96
N MET A 70 -16.99 10.48 -16.14
CA MET A 70 -16.74 11.27 -17.34
C MET A 70 -17.96 11.41 -18.24
N VAL A 71 -17.98 12.48 -19.04
CA VAL A 71 -19.00 12.66 -20.08
C VAL A 71 -18.65 11.84 -21.32
N ILE A 72 -19.60 11.04 -21.79
CA ILE A 72 -19.52 10.25 -23.02
C ILE A 72 -19.64 11.20 -24.22
N THR A 73 -18.57 11.31 -25.00
CA THR A 73 -18.51 12.16 -26.20
C THR A 73 -18.88 11.43 -27.49
N ASP A 74 -18.63 10.12 -27.55
CA ASP A 74 -18.83 9.30 -28.75
C ASP A 74 -18.99 7.80 -28.40
N SER A 75 -19.26 6.97 -29.41
CA SER A 75 -19.53 5.54 -29.23
C SER A 75 -18.32 4.71 -28.78
N SER A 76 -17.09 5.23 -28.86
CA SER A 76 -15.88 4.50 -28.43
C SER A 76 -15.81 4.30 -26.91
N PHE A 77 -16.67 4.98 -26.16
CA PHE A 77 -16.83 4.85 -24.70
C PHE A 77 -17.93 3.86 -24.29
N LEU A 78 -18.68 3.31 -25.25
CA LEU A 78 -19.65 2.26 -24.98
C LEU A 78 -18.93 0.94 -24.75
N VAL A 79 -19.43 0.12 -23.81
CA VAL A 79 -18.81 -1.17 -23.48
C VAL A 79 -18.97 -2.15 -24.65
N SER A 80 -17.89 -2.40 -25.38
CA SER A 80 -17.80 -3.43 -26.42
C SER A 80 -16.35 -3.85 -26.69
N GLU A 81 -16.16 -5.02 -27.32
CA GLU A 81 -14.82 -5.57 -27.62
C GLU A 81 -13.95 -4.62 -28.46
N ASP A 82 -14.56 -3.91 -29.41
CA ASP A 82 -13.87 -2.95 -30.28
C ASP A 82 -13.76 -1.54 -29.68
N SER A 83 -14.25 -1.33 -28.46
CA SER A 83 -14.27 -0.02 -27.81
C SER A 83 -13.04 0.24 -26.95
N LYS A 84 -12.97 1.46 -26.40
CA LYS A 84 -11.97 1.82 -25.40
C LYS A 84 -12.27 1.21 -24.02
N ILE A 85 -13.49 0.73 -23.79
CA ILE A 85 -13.95 0.19 -22.50
C ILE A 85 -14.30 -1.28 -22.68
N TRP A 86 -13.33 -2.16 -22.40
CA TRP A 86 -13.50 -3.61 -22.45
C TRP A 86 -12.61 -4.29 -21.42
N MET A 87 -12.84 -5.58 -21.18
CA MET A 87 -12.16 -6.36 -20.13
C MET A 87 -10.64 -6.51 -20.37
N ASP A 88 -10.18 -6.36 -21.60
CA ASP A 88 -8.77 -6.40 -21.98
C ASP A 88 -8.09 -5.02 -21.97
N LYS A 89 -8.84 -3.97 -21.63
CA LYS A 89 -8.35 -2.60 -21.53
C LYS A 89 -8.11 -2.23 -20.08
N TRP A 90 -6.98 -1.60 -19.84
CA TRP A 90 -6.59 -1.00 -18.57
C TRP A 90 -6.35 0.49 -18.78
N PHE A 91 -6.17 1.24 -17.71
CA PHE A 91 -5.87 2.66 -17.81
C PHE A 91 -4.83 3.11 -16.79
N LYS A 92 -4.02 4.08 -17.18
CA LYS A 92 -3.08 4.78 -16.29
C LYS A 92 -3.65 6.16 -15.99
N VAL A 93 -3.75 6.51 -14.71
CA VAL A 93 -4.22 7.82 -14.26
C VAL A 93 -3.02 8.65 -13.83
N GLU A 94 -2.94 9.88 -14.33
CA GLU A 94 -1.90 10.84 -13.99
C GLU A 94 -2.54 12.18 -13.65
N LEU A 95 -2.12 12.78 -12.54
CA LEU A 95 -2.52 14.13 -12.16
C LEU A 95 -1.39 15.09 -12.47
N GLY A 96 -1.71 16.27 -12.99
CA GLY A 96 -0.75 17.27 -13.40
C GLY A 96 -0.92 18.55 -12.61
N ILE A 97 0.19 19.19 -12.24
CA ILE A 97 0.18 20.59 -11.78
C ILE A 97 1.05 21.40 -12.74
N ARG A 98 0.52 22.49 -13.29
CA ARG A 98 1.31 23.42 -14.10
C ARG A 98 2.33 24.15 -13.22
N ASN A 99 3.59 24.11 -13.63
CA ASN A 99 4.65 24.91 -13.03
C ASN A 99 4.58 26.33 -13.60
N LEU A 100 4.29 27.31 -12.75
CA LEU A 100 4.12 28.71 -13.16
C LEU A 100 5.41 29.36 -13.64
N LYS A 101 6.58 28.81 -13.30
CA LYS A 101 7.90 29.33 -13.72
C LYS A 101 8.29 28.83 -15.12
N THR A 102 8.04 27.56 -15.41
CA THR A 102 8.50 26.89 -16.64
C THR A 102 7.41 26.69 -17.68
N ASP A 103 6.15 26.87 -17.27
CA ASP A 103 4.95 26.59 -18.06
C ASP A 103 4.69 25.11 -18.37
N ASN A 104 5.54 24.21 -17.87
CA ASN A 104 5.40 22.78 -18.06
C ASN A 104 4.44 22.15 -17.04
N ILE A 105 3.76 21.08 -17.43
CA ILE A 105 2.93 20.29 -16.52
C ILE A 105 3.80 19.20 -15.89
N VAL A 106 3.87 19.21 -14.56
CA VAL A 106 4.52 18.15 -13.78
C VAL A 106 3.48 17.05 -13.53
N TRP A 107 3.72 15.88 -14.11
CA TRP A 107 2.80 14.74 -14.02
C TRP A 107 3.17 13.80 -12.87
N PHE A 108 2.16 13.40 -12.12
CA PHE A 108 2.22 12.47 -11.00
C PHE A 108 1.45 11.22 -11.37
N ASN A 109 2.15 10.10 -11.52
CA ASN A 109 1.50 8.81 -11.75
C ASN A 109 0.73 8.38 -10.50
N LYS A 110 -0.52 7.94 -10.70
CA LYS A 110 -1.40 7.48 -9.63
C LYS A 110 -1.70 5.99 -9.65
N GLY A 111 -1.31 5.30 -10.71
CA GLY A 111 -1.56 3.88 -10.82
C GLY A 111 -1.93 3.46 -12.22
N ILE A 112 -1.75 2.17 -12.43
CA ILE A 112 -2.33 1.42 -13.53
C ILE A 112 -3.47 0.59 -12.96
N PHE A 113 -4.64 0.74 -13.56
CA PHE A 113 -5.87 0.13 -13.09
C PHE A 113 -6.48 -0.76 -14.16
N ALA A 114 -6.85 -1.97 -13.76
CA ALA A 114 -7.73 -2.83 -14.53
C ALA A 114 -9.18 -2.35 -14.38
N ILE A 115 -9.93 -2.32 -15.49
CA ILE A 115 -11.34 -1.93 -15.48
C ILE A 115 -12.16 -3.00 -14.73
N ASN A 116 -12.85 -2.58 -13.68
CA ASN A 116 -13.80 -3.38 -12.92
C ASN A 116 -15.22 -2.82 -13.11
N ASN A 117 -16.20 -3.71 -13.34
CA ASN A 117 -17.63 -3.39 -13.35
C ASN A 117 -18.01 -2.02 -14.00
N PRO A 118 -17.65 -1.76 -15.27
CA PRO A 118 -17.96 -0.49 -15.91
C PRO A 118 -19.48 -0.29 -15.98
N SER A 119 -19.96 0.88 -15.59
CA SER A 119 -21.40 1.20 -15.63
C SER A 119 -21.67 2.47 -16.44
N ILE A 120 -22.56 2.33 -17.43
CA ILE A 120 -23.01 3.44 -18.25
C ILE A 120 -24.35 3.92 -17.72
N LYS A 121 -24.43 5.17 -17.29
CA LYS A 121 -25.70 5.82 -16.91
C LYS A 121 -26.07 6.85 -17.97
N TYR A 122 -26.96 6.46 -18.86
CA TYR A 122 -27.54 7.39 -19.82
C TYR A 122 -28.65 8.23 -19.17
N ASN A 123 -28.43 9.53 -19.08
CA ASN A 123 -29.47 10.54 -18.88
C ASN A 123 -29.32 11.58 -19.99
N SER A 124 -30.44 12.05 -20.54
CA SER A 124 -30.50 13.07 -21.60
C SER A 124 -29.75 14.36 -21.26
N SER A 125 -29.47 14.61 -19.97
CA SER A 125 -28.76 15.79 -19.49
C SER A 125 -27.26 15.60 -19.29
N THR A 126 -26.80 14.46 -18.77
CA THR A 126 -25.40 14.29 -18.29
C THR A 126 -24.54 13.36 -19.13
N LYS A 127 -25.13 12.40 -19.85
CA LYS A 127 -24.41 11.37 -20.64
C LYS A 127 -23.14 10.85 -19.92
N SER A 128 -23.27 10.37 -18.69
CA SER A 128 -22.13 10.01 -17.83
C SER A 128 -21.75 8.53 -17.93
N LEU A 129 -20.44 8.25 -17.98
CA LEU A 129 -19.83 6.94 -17.80
C LEU A 129 -19.11 6.92 -16.45
N HIS A 130 -19.33 5.85 -15.68
CA HIS A 130 -18.62 5.57 -14.44
C HIS A 130 -17.77 4.30 -14.61
N ILE A 131 -16.48 4.41 -14.32
CA ILE A 131 -15.53 3.29 -14.38
C ILE A 131 -14.90 3.13 -13.00
N GLU A 132 -14.91 1.91 -12.49
CA GLU A 132 -14.08 1.51 -11.36
C GLU A 132 -12.78 0.89 -11.87
N GLY A 133 -11.69 1.22 -11.20
CA GLY A 133 -10.36 0.72 -11.47
C GLY A 133 -9.78 0.04 -10.24
N LEU A 134 -9.18 -1.13 -10.43
CA LEU A 134 -8.47 -1.86 -9.39
C LEU A 134 -7.00 -1.98 -9.81
N ASP A 135 -6.06 -1.88 -8.87
CA ASP A 135 -4.67 -2.25 -9.17
C ASP A 135 -4.55 -3.72 -9.58
N LEU A 136 -3.37 -4.10 -10.07
CA LEU A 136 -3.19 -5.41 -10.70
C LEU A 136 -3.26 -6.59 -9.71
N MET A 137 -3.38 -6.35 -8.40
CA MET A 137 -3.66 -7.41 -7.43
C MET A 137 -4.99 -8.12 -7.75
N CYS A 138 -5.95 -7.41 -8.34
CA CYS A 138 -7.23 -7.97 -8.77
C CYS A 138 -7.08 -9.11 -9.81
N THR A 139 -5.90 -9.25 -10.43
CA THR A 139 -5.60 -10.33 -11.38
C THR A 139 -5.07 -11.59 -10.70
N LEU A 140 -4.82 -11.52 -9.39
CA LEU A 140 -4.25 -12.57 -8.55
C LEU A 140 -5.20 -13.02 -7.42
N ASP A 141 -6.16 -12.18 -7.03
CA ASP A 141 -7.01 -12.38 -5.84
C ASP A 141 -8.35 -13.07 -6.09
N GLY A 142 -8.67 -13.40 -7.35
CA GLY A 142 -9.94 -13.99 -7.77
C GLY A 142 -10.94 -12.99 -8.36
N THR A 143 -10.71 -11.68 -8.23
CA THR A 143 -11.66 -10.65 -8.69
C THR A 143 -11.77 -10.60 -10.22
N LEU A 144 -10.63 -10.43 -10.91
CA LEU A 144 -10.52 -10.42 -12.38
C LEU A 144 -9.63 -11.57 -12.89
N GLY A 145 -9.39 -12.57 -12.03
CA GLY A 145 -8.55 -13.73 -12.28
C GLY A 145 -7.70 -14.10 -11.07
N GLY A 146 -6.92 -15.17 -11.19
CA GLY A 146 -5.97 -15.59 -10.15
C GLY A 146 -6.31 -16.91 -9.47
N GLU A 147 -7.43 -17.56 -9.79
CA GLU A 147 -7.69 -18.94 -9.36
C GLU A 147 -6.61 -19.89 -9.89
N LEU A 148 -6.16 -20.82 -9.05
CA LEU A 148 -5.05 -21.72 -9.36
C LEU A 148 -5.43 -22.79 -10.40
N GLY A 149 -6.68 -23.25 -10.40
CA GLY A 149 -7.20 -24.26 -11.33
C GLY A 149 -6.63 -25.68 -11.15
N ILE A 150 -5.59 -25.83 -10.32
CA ILE A 150 -4.94 -27.10 -9.98
C ILE A 150 -4.54 -27.11 -8.50
N VAL A 151 -4.41 -28.30 -7.93
CA VAL A 151 -3.78 -28.45 -6.61
C VAL A 151 -2.35 -27.96 -6.71
N THR A 152 -2.00 -27.00 -5.85
CA THR A 152 -0.68 -26.39 -5.81
C THR A 152 -0.04 -26.72 -4.48
N LYS A 153 1.18 -27.24 -4.52
CA LYS A 153 1.97 -27.56 -3.33
C LYS A 153 3.35 -26.91 -3.43
N ILE A 154 3.72 -26.16 -2.41
CA ILE A 154 5.04 -25.54 -2.25
C ILE A 154 5.68 -26.13 -1.01
N GLN A 155 6.87 -26.67 -1.15
CA GLN A 155 7.53 -27.38 -0.05
C GLN A 155 8.08 -26.40 1.00
N THR A 156 8.14 -26.87 2.25
CA THR A 156 8.89 -26.25 3.32
C THR A 156 10.37 -26.04 2.94
N ASN A 157 11.04 -25.11 3.61
CA ASN A 157 12.45 -24.76 3.43
C ASN A 157 12.82 -24.14 2.07
N VAL A 158 11.84 -23.81 1.23
CA VAL A 158 12.06 -22.97 0.04
C VAL A 158 12.21 -21.51 0.48
N ASP A 159 13.15 -20.78 -0.11
CA ASP A 159 13.38 -19.36 0.17
C ASP A 159 12.18 -18.50 -0.26
N ILE A 160 11.83 -17.50 0.56
CA ILE A 160 10.66 -16.65 0.31
C ILE A 160 10.72 -15.92 -1.05
N PRO A 161 11.86 -15.37 -1.49
CA PRO A 161 11.97 -14.78 -2.83
C PRO A 161 11.60 -15.76 -3.95
N GLY A 162 12.07 -17.01 -3.90
CA GLY A 162 11.76 -18.04 -4.89
C GLY A 162 10.28 -18.46 -4.89
N VAL A 163 9.66 -18.50 -3.71
CA VAL A 163 8.21 -18.74 -3.60
C VAL A 163 7.41 -17.61 -4.23
N LEU A 164 7.77 -16.35 -3.93
CA LEU A 164 7.12 -15.17 -4.50
C LEU A 164 7.31 -15.09 -6.02
N GLU A 165 8.51 -15.38 -6.53
CA GLU A 165 8.75 -15.45 -7.98
C GLU A 165 7.85 -16.52 -8.60
N THR A 166 7.78 -17.73 -8.02
CA THR A 166 6.91 -18.79 -8.53
C THR A 166 5.44 -18.38 -8.51
N ALA A 167 4.95 -17.83 -7.39
CA ALA A 167 3.57 -17.42 -7.25
C ALA A 167 3.20 -16.30 -8.25
N VAL A 168 3.99 -15.25 -8.35
CA VAL A 168 3.66 -14.06 -9.14
C VAL A 168 3.97 -14.26 -10.64
N TRP A 169 5.16 -14.79 -10.97
CA TRP A 169 5.55 -15.00 -12.36
C TRP A 169 4.82 -16.19 -12.98
N ARG A 170 4.93 -17.37 -12.36
CA ARG A 170 4.43 -18.62 -12.97
C ARG A 170 2.93 -18.79 -12.83
N LEU A 171 2.40 -18.64 -11.61
CA LEU A 171 0.97 -18.86 -11.36
C LEU A 171 0.15 -17.60 -11.70
N GLY A 172 0.62 -16.43 -11.26
CA GLY A 172 0.01 -15.12 -11.49
C GLY A 172 0.21 -14.57 -12.90
N LYS A 173 1.08 -15.20 -13.69
CA LYS A 173 1.38 -14.80 -15.07
C LYS A 173 1.83 -13.35 -15.17
N ILE A 174 2.59 -12.83 -14.21
CA ILE A 174 3.16 -11.47 -14.27
C ILE A 174 4.59 -11.55 -14.83
N SER A 175 4.95 -10.70 -15.80
CA SER A 175 6.31 -10.71 -16.36
C SER A 175 7.37 -10.41 -15.30
N LYS A 176 8.53 -11.08 -15.35
CA LYS A 176 9.65 -10.83 -14.43
C LYS A 176 10.13 -9.38 -14.43
N THR A 177 9.96 -8.68 -15.55
CA THR A 177 10.30 -7.25 -15.69
C THR A 177 9.40 -6.32 -14.88
N HIS A 178 8.27 -6.84 -14.38
CA HIS A 178 7.29 -6.13 -13.55
C HIS A 178 7.24 -6.69 -12.12
N ILE A 179 8.34 -7.30 -11.67
CA ILE A 179 8.46 -7.85 -10.31
C ILE A 179 9.70 -7.23 -9.66
N TYR A 180 9.54 -6.74 -8.45
CA TYR A 180 10.61 -6.35 -7.54
C TYR A 180 10.43 -7.12 -6.24
N ILE A 181 11.41 -7.94 -5.91
CA ILE A 181 11.46 -8.71 -4.67
C ILE A 181 12.76 -8.34 -3.98
N GLU A 182 12.64 -7.65 -2.85
CA GLU A 182 13.77 -7.39 -1.97
C GLU A 182 14.28 -8.70 -1.36
N GLN A 183 15.60 -8.80 -1.15
CA GLN A 183 16.22 -10.01 -0.64
C GLN A 183 15.73 -10.33 0.77
N ASN A 184 15.28 -11.56 0.96
CA ASN A 184 14.87 -12.09 2.26
C ASN A 184 15.53 -13.47 2.46
N ALA A 185 16.22 -13.65 3.58
CA ALA A 185 16.93 -14.89 3.91
C ALA A 185 16.03 -15.96 4.56
N SER A 186 14.81 -15.60 4.97
CA SER A 186 13.87 -16.52 5.59
C SER A 186 13.34 -17.56 4.58
N THR A 187 12.84 -18.69 5.09
CA THR A 187 12.34 -19.82 4.29
C THR A 187 10.96 -20.25 4.74
N LEU A 188 10.24 -21.04 3.93
CA LEU A 188 8.94 -21.55 4.34
C LEU A 188 9.08 -22.51 5.56
N PRO A 189 8.31 -22.30 6.64
CA PRO A 189 8.34 -23.14 7.84
C PRO A 189 7.62 -24.49 7.66
N TYR A 190 6.70 -24.57 6.70
CA TYR A 190 5.89 -25.74 6.41
C TYR A 190 5.47 -25.76 4.93
N ASP A 191 4.91 -26.88 4.48
CA ASP A 191 4.39 -27.01 3.12
C ASP A 191 3.12 -26.17 2.94
N ILE A 192 3.10 -25.28 1.95
CA ILE A 192 1.87 -24.61 1.54
C ILE A 192 1.11 -25.52 0.58
N GLU A 193 -0.13 -25.86 0.94
CA GLU A 193 -1.05 -26.63 0.08
C GLU A 193 -2.29 -25.80 -0.24
N LYS A 194 -2.58 -25.66 -1.53
CA LYS A 194 -3.75 -24.92 -2.05
C LYS A 194 -4.57 -25.80 -2.99
N THR A 195 -5.88 -25.64 -2.90
CA THR A 195 -6.88 -26.28 -3.75
C THR A 195 -7.01 -25.56 -5.09
N PRO A 196 -7.65 -26.17 -6.11
CA PRO A 196 -7.87 -25.52 -7.40
C PRO A 196 -8.66 -24.20 -7.35
N THR A 197 -9.50 -24.01 -6.33
CA THR A 197 -10.34 -22.81 -6.15
C THR A 197 -9.65 -21.72 -5.33
N ASP A 198 -8.54 -22.03 -4.69
CA ASP A 198 -7.72 -21.01 -4.04
C ASP A 198 -7.05 -20.12 -5.10
N THR A 199 -6.59 -18.96 -4.66
CA THR A 199 -6.05 -17.93 -5.54
C THR A 199 -4.53 -17.79 -5.39
N VAL A 200 -3.87 -17.22 -6.39
CA VAL A 200 -2.46 -16.84 -6.29
C VAL A 200 -2.25 -15.92 -5.09
N TYR A 201 -3.15 -14.97 -4.88
CA TYR A 201 -3.11 -14.10 -3.71
C TYR A 201 -3.15 -14.87 -2.39
N SER A 202 -3.91 -15.96 -2.27
CA SER A 202 -3.96 -16.75 -1.03
C SER A 202 -2.59 -17.34 -0.63
N ILE A 203 -1.68 -17.54 -1.58
CA ILE A 203 -0.27 -17.92 -1.32
C ILE A 203 0.51 -16.70 -0.82
N LEU A 204 0.33 -15.55 -1.49
CA LEU A 204 1.00 -14.30 -1.13
C LEU A 204 0.57 -13.78 0.25
N GLU A 205 -0.72 -13.89 0.57
CA GLU A 205 -1.31 -13.57 1.87
C GLU A 205 -0.71 -14.44 2.97
N GLU A 206 -0.59 -15.74 2.74
CA GLU A 206 0.03 -16.64 3.71
C GLU A 206 1.51 -16.27 3.96
N ILE A 207 2.25 -15.91 2.91
CA ILE A 207 3.63 -15.41 3.06
C ILE A 207 3.67 -14.09 3.84
N ARG A 208 2.78 -13.15 3.54
CA ARG A 208 2.66 -11.87 4.26
C ARG A 208 2.37 -12.09 5.74
N ASP A 209 1.45 -12.99 6.06
CA ASP A 209 1.02 -13.27 7.43
C ASP A 209 2.11 -14.01 8.23
N LEU A 210 2.94 -14.81 7.56
CA LEU A 210 4.15 -15.40 8.15
C LEU A 210 5.24 -14.35 8.42
N TYR A 211 5.36 -13.33 7.56
CA TYR A 211 6.44 -12.34 7.56
C TYR A 211 5.90 -10.91 7.65
N MET A 212 5.31 -10.56 8.79
CA MET A 212 4.53 -9.33 8.97
C MET A 212 5.30 -8.00 8.90
N ASP A 213 6.64 -8.04 9.00
CA ASP A 213 7.50 -6.87 8.78
C ASP A 213 7.65 -6.51 7.28
N TRP A 214 7.07 -7.32 6.39
CA TRP A 214 7.14 -7.18 4.94
C TRP A 214 5.76 -6.85 4.36
N GLU A 215 5.77 -6.19 3.21
CA GLU A 215 4.56 -5.85 2.47
C GLU A 215 4.60 -6.36 1.03
N ILE A 216 3.41 -6.69 0.53
CA ILE A 216 3.14 -7.07 -0.87
C ILE A 216 2.12 -6.11 -1.47
N PHE A 217 2.38 -5.61 -2.68
CA PHE A 217 1.45 -4.73 -3.40
C PHE A 217 1.85 -4.51 -4.86
N PHE A 218 1.00 -3.83 -5.63
CA PHE A 218 1.38 -3.26 -6.92
C PHE A 218 1.62 -1.75 -6.79
N ASP A 219 2.77 -1.28 -7.31
CA ASP A 219 3.12 0.15 -7.35
C ASP A 219 2.37 0.92 -8.44
N GLU A 220 2.63 2.23 -8.54
CA GLU A 220 1.96 3.10 -9.50
C GLU A 220 2.24 2.73 -10.97
N GLU A 221 3.33 2.03 -11.25
CA GLU A 221 3.69 1.54 -12.59
C GLU A 221 3.18 0.12 -12.84
N GLY A 222 2.37 -0.44 -11.95
CA GLY A 222 1.84 -1.80 -12.08
C GLY A 222 2.90 -2.88 -11.89
N ARG A 223 3.97 -2.60 -11.14
CA ARG A 223 4.98 -3.61 -10.76
C ARG A 223 4.61 -4.22 -9.42
N PHE A 224 4.70 -5.54 -9.32
CA PHE A 224 4.58 -6.24 -8.05
C PHE A 224 5.80 -5.93 -7.18
N ILE A 225 5.56 -5.51 -5.95
CA ILE A 225 6.57 -5.15 -4.96
C ILE A 225 6.44 -6.10 -3.77
N TYR A 226 7.55 -6.72 -3.40
CA TYR A 226 7.79 -7.28 -2.08
C TYR A 226 8.98 -6.55 -1.45
N GLN A 227 8.75 -5.90 -0.31
CA GLN A 227 9.78 -5.13 0.38
C GLN A 227 9.50 -5.09 1.88
N LYS A 228 10.51 -4.71 2.67
CA LYS A 228 10.32 -4.45 4.09
C LYS A 228 9.51 -3.16 4.29
N ILE A 229 8.61 -3.14 5.26
CA ILE A 229 7.88 -1.91 5.63
C ILE A 229 8.89 -0.90 6.20
N LYS A 230 8.93 0.28 5.59
CA LYS A 230 9.87 1.37 5.92
C LYS A 230 9.30 2.32 6.97
N ASN A 231 9.11 1.81 8.19
CA ASN A 231 8.52 2.50 9.33
C ASN A 231 9.47 2.63 10.55
N ARG A 232 10.77 2.34 10.36
CA ARG A 232 11.76 2.36 11.43
C ARG A 232 12.10 3.78 11.83
N TYR A 233 11.90 4.04 13.11
CA TYR A 233 12.21 5.31 13.73
C TYR A 233 12.86 5.10 15.09
N VAL A 234 14.12 5.52 15.20
CA VAL A 234 14.90 5.53 16.44
C VAL A 234 15.29 6.97 16.76
N ASP A 235 15.02 7.37 18.00
CA ASP A 235 15.51 8.64 18.54
C ASP A 235 17.01 8.53 18.82
N ASN A 236 17.80 9.54 18.38
CA ASN A 236 19.26 9.57 18.48
C ASN A 236 19.94 8.29 17.94
N PRO A 237 19.84 8.02 16.63
CA PRO A 237 20.40 6.82 16.03
C PRO A 237 21.93 6.74 16.24
N LEU A 238 22.47 5.52 16.36
CA LEU A 238 23.91 5.30 16.27
C LEU A 238 24.44 5.84 14.94
N PRO A 239 25.74 6.20 14.82
CA PRO A 239 26.30 6.79 13.59
C PRO A 239 26.10 5.96 12.31
N ASN A 240 25.84 4.66 12.46
CA ASN A 240 25.59 3.68 11.39
C ASN A 240 24.11 3.28 11.27
N TYR A 241 23.21 3.91 12.02
CA TYR A 241 21.78 3.63 11.98
C TYR A 241 21.09 4.73 11.17
N GLU A 242 20.45 4.34 10.08
CA GLU A 242 19.63 5.24 9.26
C GLU A 242 18.16 5.01 9.57
N ASN A 243 17.49 6.05 10.05
CA ASN A 243 16.03 6.08 10.14
C ASN A 243 15.41 6.02 8.74
N ASP A 244 14.19 5.49 8.66
CA ASP A 244 13.45 5.55 7.41
C ASP A 244 13.15 7.00 7.02
N VAL A 245 13.20 7.24 5.71
CA VAL A 245 13.11 8.60 5.14
C VAL A 245 11.74 9.22 5.43
N ILE A 246 11.76 10.39 6.06
CA ILE A 246 10.58 11.26 6.15
C ILE A 246 10.28 11.75 4.73
N THR A 247 9.17 11.26 4.19
CA THR A 247 8.76 11.50 2.81
C THR A 247 8.31 12.94 2.61
N PHE A 248 7.67 13.52 3.62
CA PHE A 248 7.25 14.91 3.60
C PHE A 248 7.17 15.48 5.02
N ASN A 249 7.54 16.75 5.16
CA ASN A 249 7.44 17.49 6.41
C ASN A 249 6.41 18.61 6.26
N PHE A 250 5.32 18.50 7.02
CA PHE A 250 4.27 19.49 7.13
C PHE A 250 4.68 20.55 8.15
N LEU A 251 5.45 21.52 7.66
CA LEU A 251 5.95 22.66 8.43
C LEU A 251 4.85 23.71 8.66
N GLU A 252 5.06 24.57 9.67
CA GLU A 252 4.18 25.69 10.01
C GLU A 252 4.00 26.65 8.81
N GLU A 253 5.08 26.92 8.07
CA GLU A 253 5.05 27.77 6.88
C GLU A 253 4.28 27.19 5.67
N HIS A 254 3.89 25.91 5.74
CA HIS A 254 3.15 25.23 4.68
C HIS A 254 1.68 25.04 5.09
N ASP A 255 0.83 25.95 4.60
CA ASP A 255 -0.61 25.91 4.88
C ASP A 255 -1.35 24.93 3.95
N LEU A 256 -0.97 23.64 4.02
CA LEU A 256 -1.62 22.57 3.27
C LEU A 256 -2.76 21.91 4.06
N VAL A 257 -2.71 21.96 5.39
CA VAL A 257 -3.68 21.30 6.28
C VAL A 257 -4.87 22.23 6.51
N ASN A 258 -6.06 21.79 6.10
CA ASN A 258 -7.30 22.55 6.26
C ASN A 258 -8.05 22.17 7.54
N ASP A 259 -8.12 20.88 7.86
CA ASP A 259 -8.79 20.36 9.05
C ASP A 259 -8.09 19.06 9.52
N TYR A 260 -8.21 18.74 10.81
CA TYR A 260 -7.69 17.49 11.35
C TYR A 260 -8.45 17.03 12.60
N GLY A 261 -8.47 15.72 12.83
CA GLY A 261 -8.98 15.09 14.04
C GLY A 261 -7.98 14.08 14.59
N LEU A 262 -7.87 14.00 15.91
CA LEU A 262 -7.02 13.04 16.62
C LEU A 262 -7.90 12.07 17.40
N ASP A 263 -7.71 10.78 17.14
CA ASP A 263 -8.38 9.66 17.79
C ASP A 263 -7.36 8.87 18.63
N TYR A 264 -7.69 8.65 19.91
CA TYR A 264 -6.85 7.91 20.85
C TYR A 264 -7.50 6.58 21.24
N ASP A 265 -6.82 5.46 21.01
CA ASP A 265 -7.25 4.11 21.42
C ASP A 265 -6.35 3.55 22.53
N PHE A 266 -6.66 3.92 23.78
CA PHE A 266 -5.94 3.39 24.94
C PHE A 266 -6.22 1.90 25.20
N GLN A 267 -7.26 1.31 24.62
CA GLN A 267 -7.52 -0.12 24.77
C GLN A 267 -6.48 -0.96 24.01
N ASN A 268 -5.95 -0.39 22.91
CA ASN A 268 -4.89 -0.99 22.12
C ASN A 268 -3.51 -0.98 22.79
N VAL A 269 -3.27 -0.14 23.82
CA VAL A 269 -1.97 -0.06 24.50
C VAL A 269 -1.62 -1.40 25.16
N LYS A 270 -0.47 -1.97 24.79
CA LYS A 270 0.14 -3.16 25.42
C LYS A 270 1.65 -2.95 25.52
N ASN A 271 2.21 -3.16 26.70
CA ASN A 271 3.63 -2.94 26.96
C ASN A 271 4.38 -4.24 27.26
N LYS A 272 3.71 -5.38 27.13
CA LYS A 272 4.30 -6.71 27.18
C LYS A 272 3.61 -7.61 26.17
N ILE A 273 4.35 -8.15 25.21
CA ILE A 273 3.87 -9.07 24.19
C ILE A 273 4.44 -10.44 24.48
N ILE A 274 3.58 -11.46 24.53
CA ILE A 274 3.95 -12.85 24.81
C ILE A 274 3.43 -13.71 23.68
N ILE A 275 4.32 -14.38 22.96
CA ILE A 275 4.01 -15.29 21.86
C ILE A 275 4.26 -16.73 22.32
N TRP A 276 3.25 -17.57 22.13
CA TRP A 276 3.34 -19.02 22.26
C TRP A 276 3.11 -19.64 20.88
N GLY A 277 4.14 -20.30 20.35
CA GLY A 277 4.10 -20.96 19.04
C GLY A 277 3.65 -22.42 19.12
N HIS A 278 4.16 -23.25 18.21
CA HIS A 278 3.96 -24.70 18.19
C HIS A 278 4.84 -25.41 19.24
N GLN A 279 4.35 -26.52 19.80
CA GLN A 279 5.18 -27.43 20.59
C GLN A 279 5.88 -28.44 19.68
N LEU A 280 7.20 -28.34 19.56
CA LEU A 280 8.01 -29.27 18.76
C LEU A 280 7.93 -30.71 19.31
N ASP A 281 8.20 -31.70 18.45
CA ASP A 281 8.17 -33.13 18.81
C ASP A 281 9.11 -33.50 19.97
N ASN A 282 10.14 -32.67 20.22
CA ASN A 282 11.07 -32.83 21.34
C ASN A 282 10.52 -32.28 22.67
N GLY A 283 9.29 -31.77 22.69
CA GLY A 283 8.60 -31.21 23.85
C GLY A 283 8.88 -29.72 24.10
N ILE A 284 9.79 -29.09 23.35
CA ILE A 284 10.08 -27.66 23.46
C ILE A 284 8.94 -26.85 22.85
N GLN A 285 8.43 -25.91 23.63
CA GLN A 285 7.41 -24.96 23.22
C GLN A 285 8.09 -23.72 22.64
N ILE A 286 7.80 -23.37 21.38
CA ILE A 286 8.27 -22.11 20.80
C ILE A 286 7.65 -20.96 21.57
N HIS A 287 8.47 -20.00 21.99
CA HIS A 287 8.06 -18.90 22.85
C HIS A 287 8.95 -17.68 22.66
N HIS A 288 8.34 -16.48 22.64
CA HIS A 288 9.08 -15.23 22.62
C HIS A 288 8.32 -14.15 23.43
N GLU A 289 9.06 -13.27 24.11
CA GLU A 289 8.49 -12.18 24.90
C GLU A 289 9.21 -10.86 24.61
N LEU A 290 8.44 -9.78 24.45
CA LEU A 290 8.96 -8.41 24.32
C LEU A 290 8.30 -7.50 25.36
N ILE A 291 9.10 -6.65 26.00
CA ILE A 291 8.66 -5.70 27.02
C ILE A 291 9.05 -4.28 26.59
N ASN A 292 8.11 -3.32 26.71
CA ASN A 292 8.42 -1.92 26.52
C ASN A 292 8.96 -1.36 27.83
N SER A 293 10.28 -1.33 27.94
CA SER A 293 10.99 -0.66 29.03
C SER A 293 11.60 0.68 28.60
N ASN A 294 11.08 1.31 27.53
CA ASN A 294 11.63 2.55 26.97
C ASN A 294 11.26 3.74 27.85
N PRO A 295 12.21 4.39 28.55
CA PRO A 295 11.89 5.55 29.37
C PRO A 295 11.36 6.74 28.56
N ASP A 296 11.65 6.81 27.26
CA ASP A 296 11.16 7.88 26.37
C ASP A 296 9.76 7.56 25.81
N SER A 297 9.34 6.29 25.85
CA SER A 297 7.98 5.91 25.42
C SER A 297 6.95 6.33 26.46
N PRO A 298 5.78 6.85 26.05
CA PRO A 298 4.65 7.04 26.96
C PRO A 298 4.07 5.71 27.48
N PHE A 299 4.37 4.59 26.81
CA PHE A 299 3.83 3.27 27.11
C PHE A 299 4.77 2.36 27.91
N ASP A 300 5.85 2.93 28.46
CA ASP A 300 6.80 2.25 29.33
C ASP A 300 6.12 1.48 30.47
N ILE A 301 6.51 0.22 30.67
CA ILE A 301 6.05 -0.63 31.76
C ILE A 301 6.34 0.00 33.13
N ASN A 302 7.44 0.74 33.27
CA ASN A 302 7.77 1.40 34.54
C ASN A 302 6.85 2.57 34.87
N LYS A 303 6.17 3.15 33.86
CA LYS A 303 5.21 4.25 34.03
C LYS A 303 3.78 3.75 34.21
N LEU A 304 3.38 2.72 33.45
CA LEU A 304 1.99 2.25 33.38
C LEU A 304 1.71 0.95 34.15
N GLY A 305 2.74 0.23 34.61
CA GLY A 305 2.60 -1.14 35.11
C GLY A 305 2.43 -2.15 33.97
N GLU A 306 2.28 -3.44 34.29
CA GLU A 306 2.19 -4.50 33.28
C GLU A 306 0.81 -4.55 32.61
N ILE A 307 0.78 -4.40 31.28
CA ILE A 307 -0.40 -4.52 30.43
C ILE A 307 -0.10 -5.54 29.32
N PRO A 308 -0.29 -6.85 29.59
CA PRO A 308 0.17 -7.90 28.71
C PRO A 308 -0.81 -8.20 27.57
N LYS A 309 -0.27 -8.67 26.45
CA LYS A 309 -0.98 -9.31 25.35
C LYS A 309 -0.35 -10.67 25.05
N THR A 310 -1.12 -11.73 25.24
CA THR A 310 -0.72 -13.08 24.91
C THR A 310 -1.35 -13.52 23.59
N ILE A 311 -0.54 -14.11 22.72
CA ILE A 311 -0.96 -14.68 21.44
C ILE A 311 -0.48 -16.12 21.41
N ILE A 312 -1.39 -17.03 21.03
CA ILE A 312 -1.10 -18.45 20.85
C ILE A 312 -1.34 -18.75 19.38
N ASP A 313 -0.32 -19.21 18.67
CA ASP A 313 -0.38 -19.53 17.25
C ASP A 313 0.48 -20.76 16.94
N ASP A 314 -0.20 -21.91 16.80
CA ASP A 314 0.42 -23.20 16.50
C ASP A 314 1.06 -23.25 15.10
N LYS A 315 0.97 -22.20 14.28
CA LYS A 315 1.65 -22.09 12.98
C LYS A 315 3.06 -21.49 13.08
N ILE A 316 3.48 -21.08 14.27
CA ILE A 316 4.82 -20.54 14.53
C ILE A 316 5.73 -21.71 14.96
N PHE A 317 6.61 -22.15 14.07
CA PHE A 317 7.46 -23.33 14.27
C PHE A 317 8.90 -22.99 14.65
N THR A 318 9.35 -21.74 14.49
CA THR A 318 10.72 -21.31 14.79
C THR A 318 10.77 -20.10 15.72
N ASP A 319 11.89 -19.94 16.43
CA ASP A 319 12.13 -18.79 17.30
C ASP A 319 12.13 -17.47 16.52
N GLU A 320 12.65 -17.47 15.29
CA GLU A 320 12.65 -16.30 14.40
C GLU A 320 11.23 -15.85 14.06
N GLN A 321 10.31 -16.80 13.80
CA GLN A 321 8.92 -16.48 13.54
C GLN A 321 8.23 -15.91 14.79
N ALA A 322 8.51 -16.49 15.97
CA ALA A 322 7.95 -15.99 17.23
C ALA A 322 8.44 -14.57 17.54
N GLU A 323 9.72 -14.30 17.28
CA GLU A 323 10.34 -12.99 17.43
C GLU A 323 9.76 -11.97 16.42
N GLN A 324 9.62 -12.34 15.15
CA GLN A 324 8.98 -11.47 14.13
C GLN A 324 7.53 -11.16 14.49
N ARG A 325 6.75 -12.16 14.93
CA ARG A 325 5.38 -11.93 15.37
C ARG A 325 5.33 -11.03 16.61
N ALA A 326 6.23 -11.25 17.56
CA ALA A 326 6.33 -10.41 18.75
C ALA A 326 6.64 -8.96 18.38
N ARG A 327 7.62 -8.72 17.49
CA ARG A 327 7.99 -7.38 17.00
C ARG A 327 6.82 -6.66 16.33
N TYR A 328 6.09 -7.36 15.46
CA TYR A 328 4.93 -6.79 14.79
C TYR A 328 3.84 -6.36 15.77
N GLU A 329 3.47 -7.24 16.71
CA GLU A 329 2.44 -6.95 17.71
C GLU A 329 2.89 -5.88 18.70
N PHE A 330 4.18 -5.88 19.04
CA PHE A 330 4.79 -4.86 19.87
C PHE A 330 4.70 -3.50 19.17
N TRP A 331 5.09 -3.42 17.90
CA TRP A 331 4.98 -2.21 17.10
C TRP A 331 3.53 -1.71 17.02
N LYS A 332 2.58 -2.60 16.71
CA LYS A 332 1.15 -2.27 16.63
C LYS A 332 0.61 -1.71 17.94
N HIS A 333 0.87 -2.36 19.06
CA HIS A 333 0.34 -1.97 20.36
C HIS A 333 1.08 -0.80 21.03
N ASN A 334 2.22 -0.39 20.48
CA ASN A 334 2.97 0.79 20.93
C ASN A 334 2.84 1.99 19.99
N ASN A 335 2.32 1.82 18.77
CA ASN A 335 2.20 2.91 17.78
C ASN A 335 0.75 3.22 17.38
N PHE A 336 -0.15 2.23 17.36
CA PHE A 336 -1.51 2.42 16.83
C PHE A 336 -2.48 2.92 17.90
N CYS A 337 -1.98 3.72 18.85
CA CYS A 337 -2.78 4.27 19.94
C CYS A 337 -3.22 5.70 19.66
N GLU A 338 -2.57 6.38 18.72
CA GLU A 338 -2.92 7.73 18.27
C GLU A 338 -3.03 7.70 16.76
N GLN A 339 -4.17 8.15 16.27
CA GLN A 339 -4.46 8.24 14.85
C GLN A 339 -4.93 9.64 14.50
N VAL A 340 -4.40 10.16 13.40
CA VAL A 340 -4.80 11.44 12.84
C VAL A 340 -5.57 11.22 11.54
N ASN A 341 -6.68 11.94 11.41
CA ASN A 341 -7.43 12.09 10.15
C ASN A 341 -7.28 13.54 9.72
N ILE A 342 -6.78 13.79 8.50
CA ILE A 342 -6.41 15.13 8.01
C ILE A 342 -7.16 15.41 6.72
N GLN A 343 -7.76 16.58 6.59
CA GLN A 343 -8.23 17.15 5.34
C GLN A 343 -7.24 18.22 4.90
N MET A 344 -6.74 18.12 3.67
CA MET A 344 -5.65 18.96 3.20
C MET A 344 -5.70 19.22 1.70
N LEU A 345 -5.00 20.26 1.25
CA LEU A 345 -4.69 20.44 -0.16
C LEU A 345 -3.94 19.20 -0.68
N PRO A 346 -4.32 18.66 -1.85
CA PRO A 346 -3.70 17.42 -2.34
C PRO A 346 -2.18 17.49 -2.48
N VAL A 347 -1.50 16.44 -1.99
CA VAL A 347 -0.06 16.23 -2.19
C VAL A 347 0.15 14.95 -3.00
N TYR A 348 0.39 15.13 -4.30
CA TYR A 348 0.31 14.05 -5.28
C TYR A 348 1.49 13.07 -5.28
N PHE A 349 2.53 13.26 -4.48
CA PHE A 349 3.61 12.27 -4.36
C PHE A 349 3.52 11.45 -3.06
N LEU A 350 2.52 11.69 -2.20
CA LEU A 350 2.30 10.86 -1.02
C LEU A 350 1.73 9.50 -1.40
N ASP A 351 2.08 8.51 -0.58
CA ASP A 351 1.64 7.12 -0.67
C ASP A 351 1.50 6.54 0.74
N VAL A 352 0.84 5.40 0.87
CA VAL A 352 0.69 4.66 2.14
C VAL A 352 2.00 3.96 2.53
N ASN A 353 2.12 3.58 3.81
CA ASN A 353 3.37 3.04 4.38
C ASN A 353 4.58 3.97 4.17
N LYS A 354 4.34 5.29 4.16
CA LYS A 354 5.37 6.33 4.14
C LYS A 354 5.33 7.13 5.42
N LEU A 355 6.51 7.42 5.97
CA LEU A 355 6.66 8.26 7.15
C LEU A 355 6.51 9.73 6.75
N VAL A 356 5.64 10.45 7.44
CA VAL A 356 5.47 11.91 7.33
C VAL A 356 5.69 12.55 8.69
N GLU A 357 6.12 13.80 8.70
CA GLU A 357 6.29 14.57 9.93
C GLU A 357 5.34 15.76 9.91
N PHE A 358 4.62 15.97 11.02
CA PHE A 358 3.86 17.19 11.25
C PHE A 358 4.57 18.02 12.31
N ASN A 359 4.71 19.31 12.03
CA ASN A 359 5.28 20.29 12.95
C ASN A 359 4.36 21.52 13.03
N LYS A 360 3.15 21.30 13.57
CA LYS A 360 2.11 22.32 13.73
C LYS A 360 1.72 22.46 15.22
N PRO A 361 2.57 23.09 16.06
CA PRO A 361 2.36 23.19 17.50
C PRO A 361 1.08 23.98 17.86
N GLU A 362 0.68 24.95 17.05
CA GLU A 362 -0.52 25.78 17.22
C GLU A 362 -1.82 24.98 17.25
N ILE A 363 -1.82 23.80 16.62
CA ILE A 363 -2.93 22.85 16.59
C ILE A 363 -2.58 21.53 17.30
N ASN A 364 -1.51 21.48 18.09
CA ASN A 364 -1.09 20.26 18.81
C ASN A 364 -0.91 19.03 17.88
N LEU A 365 -0.57 19.25 16.60
CA LEU A 365 -0.27 18.19 15.64
C LEU A 365 1.24 18.18 15.40
N VAL A 366 1.94 17.50 16.29
CA VAL A 366 3.41 17.39 16.28
C VAL A 366 3.84 15.94 16.39
N GLY A 367 4.73 15.51 15.50
CA GLY A 367 5.34 14.20 15.54
C GLY A 367 5.39 13.50 14.18
N LYS A 368 5.80 12.24 14.22
CA LYS A 368 5.95 11.40 13.02
C LYS A 368 4.80 10.42 12.93
N TYR A 369 4.30 10.26 11.72
CA TYR A 369 3.11 9.46 11.43
C TYR A 369 3.36 8.60 10.21
N LEU A 370 2.89 7.35 10.24
CA LEU A 370 2.91 6.46 9.10
C LEU A 370 1.54 6.51 8.42
N VAL A 371 1.53 6.80 7.12
CA VAL A 371 0.29 6.95 6.35
C VAL A 371 -0.39 5.59 6.16
N ASP A 372 -1.63 5.48 6.62
CA ASP A 372 -2.47 4.29 6.49
C ASP A 372 -3.28 4.29 5.21
N SER A 373 -3.97 5.41 4.96
CA SER A 373 -4.82 5.55 3.79
C SER A 373 -4.90 6.99 3.29
N ILE A 374 -5.13 7.11 2.00
CA ILE A 374 -5.30 8.36 1.27
C ILE A 374 -6.57 8.25 0.44
N HIS A 375 -7.45 9.22 0.57
CA HIS A 375 -8.55 9.46 -0.36
C HIS A 375 -8.25 10.75 -1.13
N LEU A 376 -8.14 10.64 -2.44
CA LEU A 376 -7.82 11.74 -3.33
C LEU A 376 -8.93 11.94 -4.35
N PRO A 377 -9.82 12.92 -4.16
CA PRO A 377 -10.83 13.22 -5.16
C PRO A 377 -10.20 13.86 -6.40
N LEU A 378 -10.81 13.62 -7.56
CA LEU A 378 -10.36 14.11 -8.86
C LEU A 378 -10.96 15.48 -9.23
N GLU A 379 -11.88 16.00 -8.43
CA GLU A 379 -12.46 17.33 -8.64
C GLU A 379 -11.43 18.43 -8.32
N ILE A 380 -11.42 19.50 -9.11
CA ILE A 380 -10.36 20.54 -9.10
C ILE A 380 -10.21 21.21 -7.73
N ASP A 381 -11.32 21.49 -7.04
CA ASP A 381 -11.36 22.23 -5.78
C ASP A 381 -11.55 21.32 -4.55
N SER A 382 -11.31 20.03 -4.72
CA SER A 382 -11.46 19.05 -3.63
C SER A 382 -10.24 18.98 -2.72
N LEU A 383 -10.49 18.66 -1.45
CA LEU A 383 -9.47 18.35 -0.46
C LEU A 383 -9.16 16.85 -0.47
N MET A 384 -7.90 16.52 -0.27
CA MET A 384 -7.44 15.16 -0.01
C MET A 384 -7.66 14.83 1.47
N SER A 385 -8.12 13.61 1.74
CA SER A 385 -8.16 13.06 3.09
C SER A 385 -6.99 12.10 3.31
N LEU A 386 -6.31 12.23 4.44
CA LEU A 386 -5.19 11.37 4.85
C LEU A 386 -5.45 10.83 6.25
N ARG A 387 -5.31 9.52 6.42
CA ARG A 387 -5.35 8.85 7.72
C ARG A 387 -3.98 8.28 8.01
N ALA A 388 -3.45 8.54 9.19
CA ALA A 388 -2.14 8.07 9.60
C ALA A 388 -2.11 7.78 11.10
N HIS A 389 -1.31 6.81 11.54
CA HIS A 389 -1.08 6.57 12.97
C HIS A 389 0.28 7.10 13.38
N ARG A 390 0.40 7.50 14.65
CA ARG A 390 1.65 8.01 15.19
C ARG A 390 2.69 6.91 15.30
N VAL A 391 3.93 7.24 14.96
CA VAL A 391 5.09 6.39 15.20
C VAL A 391 5.88 6.99 16.36
N TYR A 392 6.00 6.24 17.44
CA TYR A 392 6.87 6.52 18.57
C TYR A 392 8.23 5.86 18.34
N ALA A 393 9.28 6.49 18.87
CA ALA A 393 10.61 5.95 18.77
C ALA A 393 10.73 4.60 19.48
N THR A 394 11.32 3.63 18.77
CA THR A 394 11.76 2.37 19.38
C THR A 394 13.13 2.57 20.04
N ILE A 395 13.38 1.84 21.14
CA ILE A 395 14.68 1.88 21.83
C ILE A 395 15.77 1.36 20.88
N ARG A 396 16.96 1.94 21.04
CA ARG A 396 18.27 1.38 20.72
C ARG A 396 18.33 -0.12 21.08
N GLU A 397 18.29 -1.00 20.09
CA GLU A 397 18.85 -2.34 20.26
C GLU A 397 20.38 -2.18 20.30
N GLU A 398 21.03 -2.70 21.35
CA GLU A 398 22.48 -2.61 21.56
C GLU A 398 23.32 -3.24 20.44
#